data_AF-A0A7C5XUI9-F1
#
_entry.id   AF-A0A7C5XUI9-F1
#
_cell.length_a   1.000
_cell.length_b   1.000
_cell.length_c   1.000
_cell.angle_alpha   90.00
_cell.angle_beta   90.00
_cell.angle_gamma   90.00
#
_symmetry.space_group_name_H-M   'P 1'
#
loop_
_entity.id
_entity.type
_entity.pdbx_description
1 polymer ?
#
loop_
_entity_poly.entity_id
_entity_poly.type
_entity_poly.pdbx_seq_one_letter_code
_entity_poly.pdbx_strand_id
1 'polypeptide(L)'
;MTSVLKLVLVIKFVLTEKMVIVVRTDVDMGKGKVAAQVAHAAVSLVLKVLNSRNESWKRWLESWLNEGQPKIVVKVQSLEELMQRKQKAETLGLPTEVIVDAGKTQVEPGTVTCLGIGPAPSEVIDKVTGDLKLL
;
A
#
# COMPACT_ATOMS: atom_id res chain seq x y z
N MET A 1 -29.55 5.13 -30.18
CA MET A 1 -28.55 6.10 -29.67
C MET A 1 -28.11 5.75 -28.23
N THR A 2 -27.91 4.46 -27.92
CA THR A 2 -27.69 3.98 -26.54
C THR A 2 -26.55 2.98 -26.41
N SER A 3 -25.85 2.67 -27.52
CA SER A 3 -24.82 1.63 -27.54
C SER A 3 -23.39 2.18 -27.49
N VAL A 4 -23.20 3.50 -27.62
CA VAL A 4 -21.87 4.14 -27.55
C VAL A 4 -21.50 4.53 -26.11
N LEU A 5 -22.48 4.89 -25.27
CA LEU A 5 -22.23 5.22 -23.86
C LEU A 5 -21.86 3.99 -22.99
N LYS A 6 -22.22 2.77 -23.40
CA LYS A 6 -21.81 1.56 -22.68
C LYS A 6 -20.37 1.13 -22.99
N LEU A 7 -19.78 1.61 -24.09
CA LEU A 7 -18.41 1.32 -24.47
C LEU A 7 -17.39 2.20 -23.71
N VAL A 8 -17.83 3.35 -23.19
CA VAL A 8 -16.97 4.28 -22.42
C VAL A 8 -16.91 3.91 -20.92
N LEU A 9 -17.90 3.18 -20.39
CA LEU A 9 -17.94 2.81 -18.97
C LEU A 9 -17.30 1.44 -18.64
N VAL A 10 -16.91 0.68 -19.66
CA VAL A 10 -16.22 -0.62 -19.53
C VAL A 10 -14.78 -0.49 -20.06
N ILE A 11 -14.16 0.68 -19.85
CA ILE A 11 -12.71 0.70 -19.71
C ILE A 11 -12.46 0.00 -18.38
N LYS A 12 -12.02 -1.27 -18.42
CA LYS A 12 -11.32 -1.86 -17.29
C LYS A 12 -10.31 -0.81 -16.84
N PHE A 13 -10.51 -0.19 -15.68
CA PHE A 13 -9.45 0.52 -14.98
C PHE A 13 -8.41 -0.55 -14.63
N VAL A 14 -7.56 -0.91 -15.60
CA VAL A 14 -6.33 -1.63 -15.34
C VAL A 14 -5.45 -0.58 -14.69
N LEU A 15 -5.44 -0.58 -13.37
CA LEU A 15 -4.54 0.28 -12.60
C LEU A 15 -3.12 -0.08 -13.02
N THR A 16 -2.43 0.82 -13.70
CA THR A 16 -1.06 0.58 -14.13
C THR A 16 -0.15 0.61 -12.92
N GLU A 17 -0.35 1.57 -12.02
CA GLU A 17 0.33 1.65 -10.74
C GLU A 17 -0.64 1.62 -9.55
N LYS A 18 -0.22 1.01 -8.44
CA LYS A 18 -0.99 1.04 -7.19
C LYS A 18 -0.10 1.13 -5.97
N MET A 19 -0.70 1.48 -4.84
CA MET A 19 -0.12 1.34 -3.51
C MET A 19 -0.93 0.33 -2.72
N VAL A 20 -0.27 -0.57 -2.01
CA VAL A 20 -0.92 -1.52 -1.11
C VAL A 20 -0.47 -1.24 0.31
N ILE A 21 -1.42 -1.17 1.24
CA ILE A 21 -1.14 -1.09 2.68
C ILE A 21 -1.58 -2.41 3.31
N VAL A 22 -0.63 -3.12 3.89
CA VAL A 22 -0.84 -4.39 4.59
C VAL A 22 -0.98 -4.10 6.08
N VAL A 23 -2.14 -4.39 6.66
CA VAL A 23 -2.46 -4.11 8.07
C VAL A 23 -2.43 -5.41 8.88
N ARG A 24 -1.82 -5.36 10.06
CA ARG A 24 -1.91 -6.45 11.05
C ARG A 24 -3.28 -6.42 11.72
N THR A 25 -3.99 -7.54 11.67
CA THR A 25 -5.29 -7.71 12.37
C THR A 25 -5.17 -8.48 13.68
N ASP A 26 -3.98 -8.99 14.01
CA ASP A 26 -3.66 -9.55 15.33
C ASP A 26 -3.39 -8.46 16.39
N VAL A 27 -3.20 -7.21 15.96
CA VAL A 27 -3.13 -6.04 16.83
C VAL A 27 -4.52 -5.42 16.92
N ASP A 28 -5.06 -5.29 18.12
CA ASP A 28 -6.37 -4.67 18.34
C ASP A 28 -6.32 -3.17 18.03
N MET A 29 -6.83 -2.80 16.86
CA MET A 29 -6.91 -1.42 16.39
C MET A 29 -8.35 -1.10 16.01
N GLY A 30 -8.93 -0.09 16.67
CA GLY A 30 -10.22 0.47 16.24
C GLY A 30 -10.15 1.09 14.84
N LYS A 31 -11.29 1.22 14.16
CA LYS A 31 -11.39 1.75 12.78
C LYS A 31 -10.65 3.07 12.55
N GLY A 32 -10.77 4.02 13.48
CA GLY A 32 -10.09 5.31 13.38
C GLY A 32 -8.57 5.19 13.45
N LYS A 33 -8.07 4.25 14.28
CA LYS A 33 -6.63 3.99 14.41
C LYS A 33 -6.07 3.33 13.16
N VAL A 34 -6.79 2.33 12.61
CA VAL A 34 -6.46 1.73 11.31
C VAL A 34 -6.36 2.79 10.23
N ALA A 35 -7.36 3.68 10.11
CA ALA A 35 -7.35 4.75 9.11
C ALA A 35 -6.13 5.68 9.28
N ALA A 36 -5.78 6.04 10.51
CA ALA A 36 -4.60 6.87 10.78
C ALA A 36 -3.29 6.15 10.41
N GLN A 37 -3.14 4.87 10.74
CA GLN A 37 -1.92 4.11 10.39
C GLN A 37 -1.80 3.87 8.88
N VAL A 38 -2.92 3.60 8.20
CA VAL A 38 -2.94 3.49 6.72
C VAL A 38 -2.56 4.81 6.05
N ALA A 39 -3.08 5.95 6.55
CA ALA A 39 -2.71 7.27 6.05
C ALA A 39 -1.23 7.57 6.30
N HIS A 40 -0.72 7.24 7.49
CA HIS A 40 0.68 7.41 7.85
C HIS A 40 1.60 6.59 6.93
N ALA A 41 1.27 5.31 6.67
CA ALA A 41 2.00 4.48 5.72
C ALA A 41 2.06 5.12 4.33
N ALA A 42 0.93 5.58 3.80
CA ALA A 42 0.87 6.19 2.48
C ALA A 42 1.73 7.47 2.37
N VAL A 43 1.63 8.38 3.35
CA VAL A 43 2.39 9.64 3.35
C VAL A 43 3.89 9.38 3.50
N SER A 44 4.29 8.57 4.48
CA SER A 44 5.71 8.29 4.75
C SER A 44 6.38 7.66 3.54
N LEU A 45 5.66 6.80 2.84
CA LEU A 45 6.16 6.12 1.67
C LEU A 45 6.25 7.04 0.43
N VAL A 46 5.31 7.97 0.23
CA VAL A 46 5.45 9.03 -0.79
C VAL A 46 6.67 9.91 -0.49
N LEU A 47 6.84 10.35 0.76
CA LEU A 47 8.00 11.15 1.18
C LEU A 47 9.32 10.40 0.96
N LYS A 48 9.35 9.10 1.25
CA LYS A 48 10.50 8.24 0.98
C LYS A 48 10.84 8.17 -0.50
N VAL A 49 9.84 7.99 -1.36
CA VAL A 49 10.05 7.96 -2.82
C VAL A 49 10.57 9.31 -3.32
N LEU A 50 9.96 10.42 -2.91
CA LEU A 50 10.37 11.78 -3.30
C LEU A 50 11.83 12.09 -2.91
N ASN A 51 12.26 11.64 -1.72
CA ASN A 51 13.62 11.83 -1.23
C ASN A 51 14.63 10.80 -1.77
N SER A 52 14.17 9.78 -2.51
CA SER A 52 15.04 8.77 -3.08
C SER A 52 15.76 9.27 -4.35
N ARG A 53 16.91 8.68 -4.68
CA ARG A 53 17.59 8.85 -5.98
C ARG A 53 17.11 7.84 -7.02
N ASN A 54 16.06 7.07 -6.74
CA ASN A 54 15.57 6.02 -7.62
C ASN A 54 14.58 6.62 -8.64
N GLU A 55 15.06 6.86 -9.85
CA GLU A 55 14.26 7.46 -10.93
C GLU A 55 13.07 6.59 -11.36
N SER A 56 13.14 5.26 -11.19
CA SER A 56 12.00 4.39 -11.47
C SER A 56 10.88 4.59 -10.44
N TRP A 57 11.23 4.73 -9.17
CA TRP A 57 10.24 4.99 -8.11
C TRP A 57 9.55 6.35 -8.32
N LYS A 58 10.30 7.38 -8.73
CA LYS A 58 9.73 8.69 -9.05
C LYS A 58 8.75 8.62 -10.21
N ARG A 59 9.08 7.88 -11.28
CA ARG A 59 8.18 7.65 -12.42
C ARG A 59 6.90 6.92 -12.01
N TRP A 60 7.02 5.88 -11.19
CA TRP A 60 5.83 5.16 -10.68
C TRP A 60 4.97 6.06 -9.80
N LEU A 61 5.57 6.90 -8.97
CA LEU A 61 4.84 7.88 -8.18
C LEU A 61 4.09 8.87 -9.07
N GLU A 62 4.72 9.41 -10.10
CA GLU A 62 4.08 10.33 -11.06
C GLU A 62 2.90 9.68 -11.78
N SER A 63 3.07 8.46 -12.30
CA SER A 63 1.98 7.70 -12.95
C SER A 63 0.82 7.44 -11.99
N TRP A 64 1.13 6.95 -10.78
CA TRP A 64 0.15 6.72 -9.73
C TRP A 64 -0.60 7.99 -9.31
N LEU A 65 0.07 9.15 -9.26
CA LEU A 65 -0.57 10.44 -9.01
C LEU A 65 -1.56 10.80 -10.13
N ASN A 66 -1.19 10.57 -11.39
CA ASN A 66 -2.03 10.81 -12.56
C ASN A 66 -3.24 9.86 -12.66
N GLU A 67 -3.14 8.66 -12.09
CA GLU A 67 -4.21 7.66 -12.01
C GLU A 67 -5.18 7.86 -10.84
N GLY A 68 -5.09 8.97 -10.10
CA GLY A 68 -5.95 9.22 -8.95
C GLY A 68 -5.54 8.44 -7.69
N GLN A 69 -4.29 7.98 -7.65
CA GLN A 69 -3.62 7.49 -6.44
C GLN A 69 -4.29 6.25 -5.80
N PRO A 70 -4.57 5.18 -6.57
CA PRO A 70 -5.27 4.00 -6.08
C PRO A 70 -4.53 3.34 -4.90
N LYS A 71 -5.27 3.08 -3.83
CA LYS A 71 -4.78 2.40 -2.62
C LYS A 71 -5.65 1.19 -2.32
N ILE A 72 -5.02 0.05 -2.05
CA ILE A 72 -5.71 -1.17 -1.61
C ILE A 72 -5.23 -1.52 -0.22
N VAL A 73 -6.16 -1.75 0.70
CA VAL A 73 -5.84 -2.14 2.08
C VAL A 73 -6.16 -3.62 2.25
N VAL A 74 -5.13 -4.39 2.60
CA VAL A 74 -5.19 -5.85 2.81
C VAL A 74 -4.72 -6.19 4.22
N LYS A 75 -4.91 -7.45 4.63
CA LYS A 75 -4.58 -7.89 6.00
C LYS A 75 -3.67 -9.11 6.07
N VAL A 76 -2.92 -9.15 7.17
CA VAL A 76 -2.12 -10.28 7.65
C VAL A 76 -2.42 -10.52 9.14
N GLN A 77 -2.14 -11.73 9.62
CA GLN A 77 -2.48 -12.14 10.99
C GLN A 77 -1.26 -12.20 11.92
N SER A 78 -0.09 -11.73 11.49
CA SER A 78 1.10 -11.68 12.34
C SER A 78 2.13 -10.65 11.86
N LEU A 79 3.04 -10.28 12.76
CA LEU A 79 4.24 -9.52 12.43
C LEU A 79 5.14 -10.28 11.45
N GLU A 80 5.25 -11.59 11.60
CA GLU A 80 6.08 -12.42 10.75
C GLU A 80 5.62 -12.37 9.29
N GLU A 81 4.31 -12.58 9.04
CA GLU A 81 3.73 -12.46 7.70
C GLU A 81 4.00 -11.08 7.10
N LEU A 82 3.81 -10.01 7.88
CA LEU A 82 4.07 -8.63 7.45
C LEU A 82 5.54 -8.46 6.99
N MET A 83 6.49 -8.95 7.79
CA MET A 83 7.92 -8.83 7.51
C MET A 83 8.36 -9.70 6.32
N GLN A 84 7.74 -10.87 6.12
CA GLN A 84 7.93 -11.66 4.91
C GLN A 84 7.47 -10.90 3.65
N ARG A 85 6.32 -10.20 3.71
CA ARG A 85 5.87 -9.34 2.59
C ARG A 85 6.85 -8.20 2.32
N LYS A 86 7.36 -7.55 3.36
CA LYS A 86 8.38 -6.50 3.25
C LYS A 86 9.62 -7.03 2.53
N GLN A 87 10.20 -8.13 3.01
CA GLN A 87 11.41 -8.70 2.43
C GLN A 87 11.22 -9.08 0.96
N LYS A 88 10.07 -9.68 0.62
CA LYS A 88 9.73 -10.03 -0.76
C LYS A 88 9.61 -8.79 -1.65
N ALA A 89 8.96 -7.73 -1.18
CA ALA A 89 8.86 -6.47 -1.89
C ALA A 89 10.22 -5.79 -2.11
N GLU A 90 11.07 -5.74 -1.08
CA GLU A 90 12.44 -5.18 -1.19
C GLU A 90 13.29 -5.96 -2.19
N THR A 91 13.18 -7.29 -2.21
CA THR A 91 13.87 -8.16 -3.18
C THR A 91 13.44 -7.88 -4.62
N LEU A 92 12.19 -7.45 -4.82
CA LEU A 92 11.67 -7.02 -6.12
C LEU A 92 11.96 -5.54 -6.44
N GLY A 93 12.74 -4.85 -5.59
CA GLY A 93 13.08 -3.44 -5.77
C GLY A 93 11.92 -2.48 -5.54
N LEU A 94 10.89 -2.90 -4.81
CA LEU A 94 9.73 -2.07 -4.51
C LEU A 94 10.01 -1.14 -3.32
N PRO A 95 9.49 0.11 -3.37
CA PRO A 95 9.44 0.97 -2.19
C PRO A 95 8.54 0.36 -1.11
N THR A 96 9.02 0.32 0.12
CA THR A 96 8.28 -0.18 1.29
C THR A 96 8.46 0.72 2.49
N GLU A 97 7.47 0.81 3.38
CA GLU A 97 7.60 1.56 4.63
C GLU A 97 6.84 0.89 5.77
N VAL A 98 7.50 0.66 6.92
CA VAL A 98 6.91 0.01 8.10
C VAL A 98 6.46 1.08 9.07
N ILE A 99 5.21 0.98 9.53
CA ILE A 99 4.66 1.91 10.49
C ILE A 99 4.63 1.29 11.87
N VAL A 100 5.22 2.04 12.81
CA VAL A 100 5.27 1.71 14.22
C VAL A 100 4.36 2.67 14.98
N ASP A 101 3.58 2.14 15.91
CA ASP A 101 2.80 2.97 16.81
C ASP A 101 3.70 3.76 17.75
N ALA A 102 3.60 5.08 17.72
CA ALA A 102 4.34 5.96 18.63
C ALA A 102 3.80 5.95 20.08
N GLY A 103 2.81 5.12 20.40
CA GLY A 103 2.38 4.89 21.78
C GLY A 103 1.47 5.96 22.36
N LYS A 104 0.72 6.68 21.52
CA LYS A 104 -0.24 7.71 21.98
C LYS A 104 -1.68 7.20 22.16
N THR A 105 -1.92 5.89 22.03
CA THR A 105 -3.26 5.26 22.01
C THR A 105 -3.22 3.78 22.46
N GLN A 106 -4.32 3.04 22.23
CA GLN A 106 -4.72 1.66 22.58
C GLN A 106 -3.71 0.50 22.40
N VAL A 107 -2.48 0.71 21.92
CA VAL A 107 -1.49 -0.35 21.62
C VAL A 107 -0.16 -0.01 22.28
N GLU A 108 0.62 -1.02 22.67
CA GLU A 108 1.93 -0.80 23.27
C GLU A 108 2.85 0.02 22.33
N PRO A 109 3.54 1.04 22.86
CA PRO A 109 4.52 1.82 22.11
C PRO A 109 5.57 0.90 21.46
N GLY A 110 5.92 1.18 20.20
CA GLY A 110 6.88 0.34 19.47
C GLY A 110 6.25 -0.84 18.72
N THR A 111 4.93 -1.01 18.78
CA THR A 111 4.23 -2.05 18.00
C THR A 111 4.20 -1.71 16.52
N VAL A 112 4.72 -2.60 15.67
CA VAL A 112 4.54 -2.52 14.22
C VAL A 112 3.07 -2.78 13.86
N THR A 113 2.44 -1.87 13.13
CA THR A 113 0.99 -1.91 12.85
C THR A 113 0.67 -2.22 11.40
N CYS A 114 1.38 -1.62 10.45
CA CYS A 114 1.16 -1.85 9.03
C CYS A 114 2.44 -1.63 8.19
N LEU A 115 2.36 -2.05 6.92
CA LEU A 115 3.41 -1.94 5.91
C LEU A 115 2.80 -1.30 4.66
N GLY A 116 3.37 -0.19 4.20
CA GLY A 116 3.13 0.34 2.86
C GLY A 116 4.04 -0.32 1.82
N ILE A 117 3.51 -0.61 0.63
CA ILE A 117 4.23 -1.13 -0.54
C ILE A 117 3.79 -0.35 -1.78
N GLY A 118 4.74 0.07 -2.62
CA GLY A 118 4.48 0.89 -3.81
C GLY A 118 4.71 2.39 -3.56
N PRO A 119 4.14 3.31 -4.35
CA PRO A 119 3.50 3.03 -5.62
C PRO A 119 4.45 2.31 -6.57
N ALA A 120 3.93 1.34 -7.31
CA ALA A 120 4.68 0.59 -8.31
C ALA A 120 3.70 -0.12 -9.27
N PRO A 121 4.20 -0.73 -10.37
CA PRO A 121 3.35 -1.44 -11.30
C PRO A 121 2.53 -2.52 -10.61
N SER A 122 1.23 -2.55 -10.88
CA SER A 122 0.27 -3.43 -10.20
C SER A 122 0.69 -4.90 -10.24
N GLU A 123 1.16 -5.37 -11.40
CA GLU A 123 1.62 -6.76 -11.60
C GLU A 123 2.83 -7.13 -10.74
N VAL A 124 3.71 -6.17 -10.43
CA VAL A 124 4.88 -6.43 -9.57
C VAL A 124 4.44 -6.49 -8.11
N ILE A 125 3.52 -5.61 -7.70
CA ILE A 125 2.94 -5.64 -6.36
C ILE A 125 2.13 -6.92 -6.12
N ASP A 126 1.39 -7.40 -7.12
CA ASP A 126 0.58 -8.63 -6.99
C ASP A 126 1.41 -9.89 -6.75
N LYS A 127 2.68 -9.91 -7.20
CA LYS A 127 3.63 -10.97 -6.80
C LYS A 127 3.85 -11.00 -5.29
N VAL A 128 3.67 -9.87 -4.59
CA VAL A 128 3.85 -9.76 -3.14
C VAL A 128 2.54 -9.92 -2.38
N THR A 129 1.43 -9.34 -2.84
CA THR A 129 0.20 -9.21 -2.04
C THR A 129 -1.04 -9.81 -2.69
N GLY A 130 -0.95 -10.41 -3.88
CA GLY A 130 -2.13 -10.87 -4.64
C GLY A 130 -2.94 -11.97 -3.96
N ASP A 131 -2.35 -12.71 -3.03
CA ASP A 131 -3.00 -13.75 -2.22
C ASP A 131 -3.62 -13.23 -0.90
N LEU A 132 -3.36 -11.96 -0.54
CA LEU A 132 -3.86 -11.39 0.70
C LEU A 132 -5.33 -10.98 0.59
N LYS A 133 -6.07 -11.16 1.68
CA LYS A 133 -7.47 -10.74 1.78
C LYS A 133 -7.55 -9.24 2.02
N LEU A 134 -8.60 -8.60 1.49
CA LEU A 134 -8.95 -7.22 1.85
C LEU A 134 -9.21 -7.10 3.37
N LEU A 135 -8.83 -5.96 3.94
CA LEU A 135 -8.97 -5.67 5.37
C LEU A 135 -10.45 -5.69 5.81
#